data_AF-A0A2T4WBU8-F1
#
_entry.id   AF-A0A2T4WBU8-F1
#
_cell.length_a   1.000
_cell.length_b   1.000
_cell.length_c   1.000
_cell.angle_alpha   90.00
_cell.angle_beta   90.00
_cell.angle_gamma   90.00
#
_symmetry.space_group_name_H-M   'P 1'
#
loop_
_entity.id
_entity.type
_entity.pdbx_description
1 polymer ?
#
loop_
_entity_poly.entity_id
_entity_poly.type
_entity_poly.pdbx_seq_one_letter_code
_entity_poly.pdbx_strand_id
1 'polypeptide(L)'
;MSSNKKYWKSVEELNENSSIVETLQQNEFVEAIPTDEFLGDKESLESSSTSRRDFLKYVGFSTAAASLAACEGPVIKSIPYIVQPTEIIPGVANYYATTIADGFDFASVLVKTREGRPIKIENNTDAGTNGIANARVNASVLGLYDNLRVKSPMRGESMIPWGTFMSETTSKLNGLSGGKEIVFLTQTLASPSTHKLIAEFKEKYGNVRHVAYDAVSESAALDAYQAKYGSRGMANYDFSKAMTIVSVGADFLGDWQGGGFDSGYSTKRVPDHGKMSRHLQFESNMTLSGANADKRVPLKPSEQKLALAKLYSYVTGNSVGGANLSE
;
A
#
# COMPACT_ATOMS: atom_id res chain seq x y z
N MET A 1 31.17 49.86 -12.04
CA MET A 1 29.95 50.09 -11.24
C MET A 1 30.01 49.20 -10.01
N SER A 2 30.52 49.71 -8.88
CA SER A 2 30.47 49.03 -7.58
C SER A 2 29.61 49.86 -6.63
N SER A 3 28.30 49.71 -6.75
CA SER A 3 27.32 50.41 -5.92
C SER A 3 27.07 49.69 -4.60
N ASN A 4 28.13 49.30 -3.87
CA ASN A 4 27.98 48.89 -2.48
C ASN A 4 28.72 49.89 -1.60
N LYS A 5 27.97 50.86 -1.06
CA LYS A 5 28.47 51.74 -0.01
C LYS A 5 28.70 50.88 1.23
N LYS A 6 29.97 50.58 1.54
CA LYS A 6 30.34 49.90 2.78
C LYS A 6 30.28 50.93 3.91
N TYR A 7 29.32 50.77 4.81
CA TYR A 7 29.18 51.60 6.00
C TYR A 7 29.94 50.92 7.14
N TRP A 8 31.08 51.48 7.49
CA TRP A 8 31.89 51.01 8.62
C TRP A 8 31.23 51.42 9.92
N LYS A 9 31.01 50.46 10.82
CA LYS A 9 30.37 50.69 12.13
C LYS A 9 31.39 50.96 13.23
N SER A 10 32.63 50.51 13.06
CA SER A 10 33.74 50.79 13.98
C SER A 10 35.07 50.95 13.21
N VAL A 11 36.10 51.47 13.89
CA VAL A 11 37.42 51.72 13.30
C VAL A 11 38.15 50.40 12.99
N GLU A 12 37.83 49.36 13.74
CA GLU A 12 38.42 48.03 13.63
C GLU A 12 37.99 47.30 12.35
N GLU A 13 36.83 47.64 11.78
CA GLU A 13 36.37 47.07 10.50
C GLU A 13 37.22 47.57 9.32
N LEU A 14 37.91 48.72 9.46
CA LEU A 14 38.78 49.26 8.41
C LEU A 14 40.03 48.38 8.16
N ASN A 15 40.37 47.51 9.11
CA ASN A 15 41.44 46.53 8.98
C ASN A 15 40.86 45.19 8.50
N GLU A 16 41.13 44.83 7.24
CA GLU A 16 40.57 43.62 6.59
C GLU A 16 40.98 42.30 7.28
N ASN A 17 42.00 42.31 8.14
CA ASN A 17 42.50 41.14 8.88
C ASN A 17 42.24 41.24 10.40
N SER A 18 41.25 42.00 10.84
CA SER A 18 40.92 42.13 12.27
C SER A 18 40.19 40.88 12.78
N SER A 19 40.89 40.03 13.54
CA SER A 19 40.31 38.86 14.21
C SER A 19 39.16 39.21 15.16
N ILE A 20 39.16 40.43 15.68
CA ILE A 20 38.13 40.95 16.60
C ILE A 20 36.80 41.15 15.86
N VAL A 21 36.83 41.66 14.63
CA VAL A 21 35.60 41.91 13.85
C VAL A 21 34.94 40.60 13.41
N GLU A 22 35.74 39.62 13.01
CA GLU A 22 35.24 38.28 12.65
C GLU A 22 34.63 37.56 13.86
N THR A 23 35.28 37.66 15.02
CA THR A 23 34.78 37.06 16.27
C THR A 23 33.48 37.71 16.73
N LEU A 24 33.37 39.04 16.70
CA LEU A 24 32.16 39.78 17.10
C LEU A 24 31.01 39.71 16.09
N GLN A 25 31.30 39.47 14.80
CA GLN A 25 30.26 39.25 13.80
C GLN A 25 29.56 37.91 13.95
N GLN A 26 30.30 36.88 14.39
CA GLN A 26 29.80 35.52 14.51
C GLN A 26 29.34 35.18 15.94
N ASN A 27 29.83 35.89 16.96
CA ASN A 27 29.50 35.65 18.36
C ASN A 27 28.95 36.92 19.03
N GLU A 28 27.79 36.80 19.69
CA GLU A 28 27.17 37.90 20.45
C GLU A 28 27.98 38.29 21.69
N PHE A 29 28.85 37.39 22.18
CA PHE A 29 29.73 37.61 23.32
C PHE A 29 31.21 37.50 22.91
N VAL A 30 32.02 38.44 23.43
CA VAL A 30 33.47 38.57 23.11
C VAL A 30 34.28 37.40 23.65
N GLU A 31 33.82 36.78 24.73
CA GLU A 31 34.45 35.64 25.38
C GLU A 31 33.55 34.41 25.24
N ALA A 32 34.16 33.26 24.92
CA ALA A 32 33.47 31.98 24.95
C ALA A 32 32.98 31.73 26.40
N ILE A 33 31.68 31.51 26.56
CA ILE A 33 31.11 31.19 27.86
C ILE A 33 31.77 29.87 28.32
N PRO A 34 32.46 29.83 29.48
CA PRO A 34 33.23 28.67 29.90
C PRO A 34 32.26 27.57 30.36
N THR A 35 31.75 26.80 29.42
CA THR A 35 30.79 25.72 29.67
C THR A 35 31.47 24.45 30.19
N ASP A 36 32.72 24.20 29.77
CA ASP A 36 33.49 23.01 30.16
C ASP A 36 34.01 23.08 31.61
N GLU A 37 34.48 24.25 32.06
CA GLU A 37 34.90 24.47 33.46
C GLU A 37 33.69 24.52 34.42
N PHE A 38 32.49 24.79 33.89
CA PHE A 38 31.24 24.95 34.64
C PHE A 38 30.43 23.65 34.81
N LEU A 39 30.53 22.71 33.87
CA LEU A 39 29.86 21.39 33.91
C LEU A 39 30.79 20.23 34.27
N GLY A 40 32.11 20.42 34.15
CA GLY A 40 33.11 19.36 34.29
C GLY A 40 33.39 18.91 35.73
N ASP A 41 33.39 19.84 36.70
CA ASP A 41 33.86 19.54 38.05
C ASP A 41 32.72 19.23 39.04
N LYS A 42 32.17 18.01 38.92
CA LYS A 42 31.25 17.42 39.92
C LYS A 42 31.83 17.43 41.34
N GLU A 43 33.14 17.29 41.51
CA GLU A 43 33.79 17.27 42.83
C GLU A 43 33.82 18.66 43.52
N SER A 44 33.81 19.76 42.75
CA SER A 44 33.75 21.13 43.29
C SER A 44 32.34 21.50 43.80
N LEU A 45 31.31 20.91 43.19
CA LEU A 45 29.91 21.10 43.54
C LEU A 45 29.52 20.39 44.85
N GLU A 46 30.08 19.20 45.13
CA GLU A 46 29.77 18.44 46.35
C GLU A 46 30.46 18.98 47.61
N SER A 47 31.56 19.74 47.47
CA SER A 47 32.38 20.22 48.59
C SER A 47 32.12 21.67 49.03
N SER A 48 31.32 22.45 48.28
CA SER A 48 31.06 23.86 48.59
C SER A 48 29.79 24.05 49.44
N SER A 49 29.90 24.75 50.59
CA SER A 49 28.73 25.32 51.27
C SER A 49 28.25 26.54 50.48
N THR A 50 27.44 26.32 49.46
CA THR A 50 27.10 27.34 48.46
C THR A 50 26.26 28.46 49.11
N SER A 51 26.73 29.71 49.01
CA SER A 51 25.97 30.87 49.49
C SER A 51 24.73 31.09 48.60
N ARG A 52 23.66 31.75 49.11
CA ARG A 52 22.48 32.12 48.29
C ARG A 52 22.86 32.86 46.99
N ARG A 53 23.95 33.62 47.01
CA ARG A 53 24.48 34.35 45.87
C ARG A 53 25.04 33.41 44.80
N ASP A 54 25.76 32.37 45.22
CA ASP A 54 26.37 31.43 44.28
C ASP A 54 25.30 30.51 43.68
N PHE A 55 24.29 30.11 44.46
CA PHE A 55 23.11 29.42 43.92
C PHE A 55 22.38 30.23 42.83
N LEU A 56 22.16 31.53 43.05
CA LEU A 56 21.52 32.39 42.04
C LEU A 56 22.38 32.56 40.79
N LYS A 57 23.71 32.57 40.92
CA LYS A 57 24.61 32.51 39.75
C LYS A 57 24.46 31.19 39.01
N TYR A 58 24.51 30.06 39.71
CA TYR A 58 24.36 28.73 39.08
C TYR A 58 23.04 28.58 38.35
N VAL A 59 21.92 28.94 38.98
CA VAL A 59 20.59 28.86 38.35
C VAL A 59 20.46 29.86 37.20
N GLY A 60 20.96 31.10 37.37
CA GLY A 60 20.93 32.11 36.32
C GLY A 60 21.72 31.71 35.07
N PHE A 61 22.97 31.24 35.25
CA PHE A 61 23.82 30.78 34.15
C PHE A 61 23.31 29.48 33.51
N SER A 62 22.84 28.52 34.30
CA SER A 62 22.29 27.27 33.75
C SER A 62 21.02 27.51 32.93
N THR A 63 20.15 28.42 33.40
CA THR A 63 18.94 28.80 32.66
C THR A 63 19.29 29.54 31.38
N ALA A 64 20.27 30.46 31.44
CA ALA A 64 20.75 31.21 30.27
C ALA A 64 21.40 30.28 29.22
N ALA A 65 22.30 29.38 29.63
CA ALA A 65 22.95 28.42 28.75
C ALA A 65 21.95 27.42 28.13
N ALA A 66 21.00 26.91 28.92
CA ALA A 66 19.92 26.07 28.40
C ALA A 66 19.02 26.82 27.42
N SER A 67 18.75 28.11 27.66
CA SER A 67 17.96 28.93 26.73
C SER A 67 18.71 29.23 25.43
N LEU A 68 20.03 29.42 25.46
CA LEU A 68 20.85 29.61 24.25
C LEU A 68 20.96 28.31 23.43
N ALA A 69 21.18 27.17 24.08
CA ALA A 69 21.16 25.86 23.41
C ALA A 69 19.77 25.50 22.84
N ALA A 70 18.69 25.99 23.46
CA ALA A 70 17.33 25.86 22.93
C ALA A 70 17.01 26.80 21.75
N CYS A 71 17.85 27.81 21.50
CA CYS A 71 17.72 28.76 20.39
C CYS A 71 18.47 28.33 19.12
N GLU A 72 19.35 27.32 19.19
CA GLU A 72 19.98 26.73 18.00
C GLU A 72 19.09 25.64 17.40
N GLY A 73 18.38 25.99 16.32
CA GLY A 73 17.62 25.01 15.54
C GLY A 73 18.53 23.93 14.94
N PRO A 74 18.05 22.69 14.76
CA PRO A 74 18.87 21.62 14.23
C PRO A 74 19.35 21.95 12.81
N VAL A 75 20.63 21.65 12.53
CA VAL A 75 21.20 21.82 11.18
C VAL A 75 20.58 20.80 10.21
N ILE A 76 19.73 21.27 9.30
CA ILE A 76 19.09 20.43 8.28
C ILE A 76 20.02 20.33 7.06
N LYS A 77 20.48 19.10 6.76
CA LYS A 77 21.34 18.83 5.60
C LYS A 77 20.51 18.54 4.35
N SER A 78 20.90 19.14 3.22
CA SER A 78 20.35 18.82 1.90
C SER A 78 21.40 18.09 1.07
N ILE A 79 21.13 16.83 0.72
CA ILE A 79 22.07 15.98 -0.03
C ILE A 79 21.58 15.87 -1.49
N PRO A 80 22.29 16.45 -2.47
CA PRO A 80 21.91 16.33 -3.87
C PRO A 80 22.29 14.95 -4.44
N TYR A 81 21.75 14.64 -5.62
CA TYR A 81 22.17 13.46 -6.37
C TYR A 81 23.65 13.56 -6.76
N ILE A 82 24.38 12.44 -6.65
CA ILE A 82 25.75 12.33 -7.20
C ILE A 82 25.67 12.31 -8.73
N VAL A 83 24.74 11.49 -9.26
CA VAL A 83 24.39 11.44 -10.69
C VAL A 83 22.86 11.51 -10.75
N GLN A 84 22.34 12.63 -11.25
CA GLN A 84 20.90 12.85 -11.32
C GLN A 84 20.30 12.14 -12.55
N PRO A 85 19.25 11.31 -12.38
CA PRO A 85 18.51 10.77 -13.51
C PRO A 85 17.78 11.87 -14.29
N THR A 86 17.71 11.74 -15.61
CA THR A 86 17.08 12.73 -16.50
C THR A 86 15.58 12.90 -16.24
N GLU A 87 14.90 11.84 -15.80
CA GLU A 87 13.46 11.83 -15.58
C GLU A 87 13.05 12.39 -14.21
N ILE A 88 14.00 12.62 -13.30
CA ILE A 88 13.72 13.06 -11.94
C ILE A 88 14.09 14.53 -11.76
N ILE A 89 13.07 15.36 -11.54
CA ILE A 89 13.24 16.75 -11.13
C ILE A 89 12.85 16.86 -9.65
N PRO A 90 13.81 17.10 -8.72
CA PRO A 90 13.51 17.27 -7.31
C PRO A 90 12.45 18.34 -7.09
N GLY A 91 11.41 18.03 -6.32
CA GLY A 91 10.25 18.91 -6.13
C GLY A 91 9.03 18.51 -6.96
N VAL A 92 9.22 17.84 -8.11
CA VAL A 92 8.15 17.47 -9.04
C VAL A 92 7.82 15.98 -8.90
N ALA A 93 6.52 15.67 -8.84
CA ALA A 93 6.07 14.28 -8.75
C ALA A 93 6.00 13.62 -10.13
N ASN A 94 6.39 12.34 -10.19
CA ASN A 94 6.26 11.51 -11.37
C ASN A 94 5.18 10.45 -11.17
N TYR A 95 4.49 10.07 -12.25
CA TYR A 95 3.44 9.06 -12.22
C TYR A 95 3.85 7.88 -13.08
N TYR A 96 3.81 6.68 -12.50
CA TYR A 96 4.16 5.44 -13.20
C TYR A 96 2.92 4.57 -13.38
N ALA A 97 2.67 4.13 -14.61
CA ALA A 97 1.60 3.18 -14.90
C ALA A 97 2.02 1.77 -14.47
N THR A 98 1.25 1.17 -13.56
CA THR A 98 1.51 -0.16 -13.02
C THR A 98 0.18 -0.90 -12.80
N THR A 99 0.27 -2.15 -12.35
CA THR A 99 -0.88 -2.97 -12.01
C THR A 99 -0.63 -3.69 -10.69
N ILE A 100 -1.67 -3.83 -9.87
CA ILE A 100 -1.67 -4.71 -8.70
C ILE A 100 -2.41 -6.00 -9.03
N ALA A 101 -1.85 -7.12 -8.58
CA ALA A 101 -2.40 -8.46 -8.73
C ALA A 101 -1.87 -9.32 -7.57
N ASP A 102 -2.47 -9.18 -6.39
CA ASP A 102 -2.00 -9.83 -5.16
C ASP A 102 -2.68 -11.19 -4.88
N GLY A 103 -3.47 -11.68 -5.85
CA GLY A 103 -4.20 -12.94 -5.76
C GLY A 103 -5.64 -12.77 -5.27
N PHE A 104 -6.00 -11.59 -4.77
CA PHE A 104 -7.37 -11.26 -4.38
C PHE A 104 -7.82 -9.98 -5.07
N ASP A 105 -7.07 -8.89 -4.91
CA ASP A 105 -7.34 -7.60 -5.52
C ASP A 105 -6.56 -7.43 -6.84
N PHE A 106 -7.25 -6.93 -7.86
CA PHE A 106 -6.69 -6.64 -9.18
C PHE A 106 -7.09 -5.24 -9.63
N ALA A 107 -6.11 -4.39 -9.89
CA ALA A 107 -6.36 -3.03 -10.40
C ALA A 107 -5.23 -2.50 -11.28
N SER A 108 -5.61 -1.71 -12.26
CA SER A 108 -4.71 -0.89 -13.07
C SER A 108 -4.57 0.47 -12.39
N VAL A 109 -3.36 0.86 -12.03
CA VAL A 109 -3.11 2.02 -11.15
C VAL A 109 -1.97 2.91 -11.66
N LEU A 110 -2.04 4.18 -11.30
CA LEU A 110 -0.96 5.14 -11.45
C LEU A 110 -0.30 5.36 -10.09
N VAL A 111 0.99 5.12 -10.00
CA VAL A 111 1.75 5.31 -8.76
C VAL A 111 2.40 6.68 -8.81
N LYS A 112 1.96 7.58 -7.93
CA LYS A 112 2.62 8.86 -7.71
C LYS A 112 3.89 8.62 -6.91
N THR A 113 5.01 9.13 -7.41
CA THR A 113 6.32 9.00 -6.80
C THR A 113 6.94 10.36 -6.49
N ARG A 114 7.78 10.40 -5.46
CA ARG A 114 8.62 11.52 -5.08
C ARG A 114 10.07 11.08 -5.13
N GLU A 115 10.85 11.64 -6.05
CA GLU A 115 12.28 11.34 -6.17
C GLU A 115 12.59 9.82 -6.20
N GLY A 116 11.70 9.03 -6.84
CA GLY A 116 11.78 7.57 -6.94
C GLY A 116 11.05 6.77 -5.86
N ARG A 117 10.50 7.42 -4.83
CA ARG A 117 9.73 6.76 -3.75
C ARG A 117 8.23 6.81 -4.04
N PRO A 118 7.52 5.66 -4.14
CA PRO A 118 6.05 5.64 -4.22
C PRO A 118 5.40 6.31 -3.02
N ILE A 119 4.46 7.24 -3.20
CA ILE A 119 3.80 7.93 -2.08
C ILE A 119 2.28 7.78 -2.09
N LYS A 120 1.68 7.51 -3.25
CA LYS A 120 0.24 7.41 -3.39
C LYS A 120 -0.13 6.55 -4.60
N ILE A 121 -1.17 5.75 -4.44
CA ILE A 121 -1.84 5.05 -5.54
C ILE A 121 -2.98 5.93 -6.05
N GLU A 122 -3.08 6.07 -7.37
CA GLU A 122 -4.15 6.76 -8.07
C GLU A 122 -4.76 5.81 -9.11
N ASN A 123 -5.99 6.11 -9.53
CA ASN A 123 -6.70 5.34 -10.54
C ASN A 123 -6.06 5.54 -11.92
N ASN A 124 -5.97 4.47 -12.72
CA ASN A 124 -5.58 4.56 -14.13
C ASN A 124 -6.83 4.52 -15.01
N THR A 125 -7.40 5.69 -15.28
CA THR A 125 -8.61 5.81 -16.12
C THR A 125 -8.38 5.52 -17.60
N ASP A 126 -7.11 5.50 -18.03
CA ASP A 126 -6.75 5.15 -19.41
C ASP A 126 -6.69 3.63 -19.62
N ALA A 127 -6.70 2.85 -18.53
CA ALA A 127 -6.74 1.40 -18.61
C ALA A 127 -8.12 0.91 -19.06
N GLY A 128 -8.15 0.00 -20.05
CA GLY A 128 -9.40 -0.56 -20.57
C GLY A 128 -10.18 -1.43 -19.57
N THR A 129 -9.55 -1.91 -18.51
CA THR A 129 -10.17 -2.74 -17.46
C THR A 129 -9.54 -2.46 -16.09
N ASN A 130 -10.34 -2.60 -15.03
CA ASN A 130 -9.91 -2.47 -13.63
C ASN A 130 -9.20 -1.14 -13.33
N GLY A 131 -9.58 -0.05 -13.99
CA GLY A 131 -8.93 1.27 -13.84
C GLY A 131 -9.20 1.96 -12.50
N ILE A 132 -9.99 1.36 -11.61
CA ILE A 132 -10.38 1.92 -10.32
C ILE A 132 -9.84 1.02 -9.21
N ALA A 133 -9.05 1.61 -8.32
CA ALA A 133 -8.52 0.96 -7.13
C ALA A 133 -9.54 1.00 -5.97
N ASN A 134 -9.74 -0.12 -5.30
CA ASN A 134 -10.51 -0.18 -4.06
C ASN A 134 -9.68 0.34 -2.85
N ALA A 135 -10.29 0.34 -1.67
CA ALA A 135 -9.65 0.84 -0.45
C ALA A 135 -8.38 0.06 -0.07
N ARG A 136 -8.38 -1.27 -0.23
CA ARG A 136 -7.23 -2.13 0.08
C ARG A 136 -6.05 -1.84 -0.84
N VAL A 137 -6.32 -1.68 -2.15
CA VAL A 137 -5.31 -1.30 -3.13
C VAL A 137 -4.72 0.08 -2.82
N ASN A 138 -5.55 1.07 -2.46
CA ASN A 138 -5.06 2.39 -2.05
C ASN A 138 -4.14 2.32 -0.81
N ALA A 139 -4.45 1.43 0.14
CA ALA A 139 -3.66 1.22 1.35
C ALA A 139 -2.38 0.38 1.14
N SER A 140 -2.26 -0.32 0.01
CA SER A 140 -1.13 -1.24 -0.27
C SER A 140 0.26 -0.58 -0.18
N VAL A 141 0.33 0.75 -0.41
CA VAL A 141 1.57 1.53 -0.26
C VAL A 141 2.15 1.45 1.16
N LEU A 142 1.31 1.28 2.18
CA LEU A 142 1.77 1.14 3.57
C LEU A 142 2.53 -0.18 3.77
N GLY A 143 2.09 -1.23 3.08
CA GLY A 143 2.78 -2.53 3.09
C GLY A 143 4.19 -2.44 2.49
N LEU A 144 4.45 -1.51 1.55
CA LEU A 144 5.80 -1.27 1.03
C LEU A 144 6.73 -0.66 2.09
N TYR A 145 6.21 0.22 2.93
CA TYR A 145 6.96 0.96 3.96
C TYR A 145 6.90 0.34 5.35
N ASP A 146 6.41 -0.89 5.47
CA ASP A 146 6.35 -1.60 6.74
C ASP A 146 7.77 -2.06 7.18
N ASN A 147 8.16 -1.64 8.39
CA ASN A 147 9.44 -1.99 9.00
C ASN A 147 9.54 -3.46 9.44
N LEU A 148 8.41 -4.16 9.58
CA LEU A 148 8.32 -5.56 9.98
C LEU A 148 8.50 -6.54 8.80
N ARG A 149 8.69 -6.02 7.58
CA ARG A 149 8.98 -6.86 6.41
C ARG A 149 10.26 -7.65 6.60
N VAL A 150 10.26 -8.86 6.05
CA VAL A 150 11.45 -9.71 5.94
C VAL A 150 12.49 -9.01 5.06
N LYS A 151 13.64 -8.68 5.64
CA LYS A 151 14.70 -7.90 4.96
C LYS A 151 15.67 -8.76 4.14
N SER A 152 15.78 -10.03 4.48
CA SER A 152 16.69 -11.00 3.86
C SER A 152 16.11 -12.42 3.97
N PRO A 153 16.54 -13.37 3.12
CA PRO A 153 16.12 -14.77 3.24
C PRO A 153 16.42 -15.36 4.62
N MET A 154 15.58 -16.30 5.05
CA MET A 154 15.66 -16.95 6.36
C MET A 154 15.82 -18.46 6.20
N ARG A 155 16.62 -19.07 7.07
CA ARG A 155 16.73 -20.52 7.25
C ARG A 155 16.41 -20.83 8.70
N GLY A 156 15.24 -21.44 8.93
CA GLY A 156 14.65 -21.48 10.26
C GLY A 156 14.51 -20.04 10.78
N GLU A 157 15.08 -19.76 11.95
CA GLU A 157 15.06 -18.44 12.57
C GLU A 157 16.29 -17.57 12.20
N SER A 158 17.22 -18.09 11.41
CA SER A 158 18.47 -17.39 11.07
C SER A 158 18.41 -16.69 9.72
N MET A 159 18.86 -15.44 9.67
CA MET A 159 19.02 -14.69 8.43
C MET A 159 20.22 -15.21 7.62
N ILE A 160 20.05 -15.37 6.30
CA ILE A 160 21.12 -15.83 5.39
C ILE A 160 21.29 -14.87 4.21
N PRO A 161 22.51 -14.77 3.63
CA PRO A 161 22.73 -14.00 2.41
C PRO A 161 22.00 -14.59 1.19
N TRP A 162 21.62 -13.73 0.25
CA TRP A 162 20.99 -14.14 -1.01
C TRP A 162 21.83 -15.15 -1.80
N GLY A 163 23.16 -14.97 -1.86
CA GLY A 163 24.05 -15.91 -2.56
C GLY A 163 23.99 -17.33 -1.99
N THR A 164 23.90 -17.46 -0.67
CA THR A 164 23.74 -18.75 0.03
C THR A 164 22.37 -19.36 -0.24
N PHE A 165 21.30 -18.56 -0.17
CA PHE A 165 19.95 -19.04 -0.50
C PHE A 165 19.87 -19.59 -1.92
N MET A 166 20.43 -18.87 -2.90
CA MET A 166 20.42 -19.29 -4.30
C MET A 166 21.24 -20.55 -4.56
N SER A 167 22.45 -20.65 -4.00
CA SER A 167 23.33 -21.81 -4.21
C SER A 167 22.77 -23.07 -3.55
N GLU A 168 22.28 -22.97 -2.31
CA GLU A 168 21.68 -24.10 -1.58
C GLU A 168 20.39 -24.58 -2.26
N THR A 169 19.50 -23.66 -2.64
CA THR A 169 18.25 -24.02 -3.34
C THR A 169 18.54 -24.69 -4.67
N THR A 170 19.47 -24.16 -5.47
CA THR A 170 19.85 -24.74 -6.76
C THR A 170 20.46 -26.13 -6.58
N SER A 171 21.34 -26.31 -5.59
CA SER A 171 21.95 -27.61 -5.26
C SER A 171 20.89 -28.63 -4.86
N LYS A 172 19.91 -28.23 -4.03
CA LYS A 172 18.80 -29.10 -3.62
C LYS A 172 17.91 -29.50 -4.78
N LEU A 173 17.55 -28.56 -5.66
CA LEU A 173 16.73 -28.84 -6.85
C LEU A 173 17.45 -29.79 -7.82
N ASN A 174 18.73 -29.57 -8.08
CA ASN A 174 19.52 -30.43 -8.96
C ASN A 174 19.81 -31.80 -8.34
N GLY A 175 19.88 -31.90 -7.02
CA GLY A 175 20.11 -33.15 -6.28
C GLY A 175 18.84 -33.98 -6.04
N LEU A 176 17.68 -33.58 -6.56
CA LEU A 176 16.45 -34.36 -6.43
C LEU A 176 16.59 -35.71 -7.15
N SER A 177 16.35 -36.79 -6.43
CA SER A 177 16.40 -38.16 -6.90
C SER A 177 15.21 -38.97 -6.37
N GLY A 178 14.95 -40.13 -6.99
CA GLY A 178 13.90 -41.05 -6.52
C GLY A 178 12.47 -40.63 -6.82
N GLY A 179 12.24 -39.86 -7.89
CA GLY A 179 10.89 -39.50 -8.34
C GLY A 179 10.15 -38.51 -7.43
N LYS A 180 10.85 -37.78 -6.56
CA LYS A 180 10.26 -36.73 -5.72
C LYS A 180 9.63 -35.63 -6.58
N GLU A 181 8.49 -35.14 -6.14
CA GLU A 181 7.73 -34.07 -6.81
C GLU A 181 8.16 -32.69 -6.26
N ILE A 182 8.31 -31.71 -7.15
CA ILE A 182 8.42 -30.29 -6.78
C ILE A 182 7.02 -29.70 -6.88
N VAL A 183 6.53 -29.09 -5.80
CA VAL A 183 5.21 -28.46 -5.77
C VAL A 183 5.35 -26.95 -5.62
N PHE A 184 4.81 -26.20 -6.58
CA PHE A 184 4.55 -24.78 -6.41
C PHE A 184 3.14 -24.58 -5.84
N LEU A 185 3.05 -23.91 -4.69
CA LEU A 185 1.81 -23.41 -4.14
C LEU A 185 1.78 -21.90 -4.37
N THR A 186 0.80 -21.43 -5.11
CA THR A 186 0.64 -20.00 -5.41
C THR A 186 -0.82 -19.60 -5.24
N GLN A 187 -1.09 -18.30 -5.15
CA GLN A 187 -2.42 -17.76 -5.47
C GLN A 187 -2.73 -17.94 -6.95
N THR A 188 -3.95 -17.59 -7.37
CA THR A 188 -4.29 -17.44 -8.79
C THR A 188 -3.40 -16.37 -9.45
N LEU A 189 -2.58 -16.79 -10.43
CA LEU A 189 -1.63 -15.93 -11.14
C LEU A 189 -2.22 -15.44 -12.47
N ALA A 190 -2.55 -14.16 -12.57
CA ALA A 190 -2.97 -13.53 -13.82
C ALA A 190 -1.75 -13.00 -14.61
N SER A 191 -0.73 -13.83 -14.86
CA SER A 191 0.54 -13.41 -15.48
C SER A 191 1.02 -14.38 -16.57
N PRO A 192 0.97 -14.00 -17.87
CA PRO A 192 1.49 -14.83 -18.96
C PRO A 192 2.98 -15.16 -18.83
N SER A 193 3.80 -14.21 -18.39
CA SER A 193 5.24 -14.41 -18.23
C SER A 193 5.55 -15.39 -17.09
N THR A 194 4.81 -15.32 -15.99
CA THR A 194 4.97 -16.26 -14.87
C THR A 194 4.50 -17.67 -15.24
N HIS A 195 3.40 -17.81 -16.00
CA HIS A 195 2.97 -19.10 -16.53
C HIS A 195 4.02 -19.72 -17.44
N LYS A 196 4.63 -18.91 -18.31
CA LYS A 196 5.74 -19.36 -19.17
C LYS A 196 6.93 -19.82 -18.33
N LEU A 197 7.32 -19.06 -17.31
CA LEU A 197 8.43 -19.43 -16.42
C LEU A 197 8.17 -20.76 -15.68
N ILE A 198 6.94 -20.99 -15.22
CA ILE A 198 6.57 -22.27 -14.58
C ILE A 198 6.63 -23.42 -15.61
N ALA A 199 6.23 -23.19 -16.86
CA ALA A 199 6.34 -24.18 -17.93
C ALA A 199 7.81 -24.53 -18.24
N GLU A 200 8.67 -23.52 -18.41
CA GLU A 200 10.12 -23.71 -18.60
C GLU A 200 10.76 -24.44 -17.40
N PHE A 201 10.31 -24.14 -16.19
CA PHE A 201 10.76 -24.85 -14.98
C PHE A 201 10.31 -26.32 -14.99
N LYS A 202 9.06 -26.60 -15.39
CA LYS A 202 8.54 -27.97 -15.56
C LYS A 202 9.36 -28.76 -16.59
N GLU A 203 9.71 -28.15 -17.71
CA GLU A 203 10.54 -28.77 -18.74
C GLU A 203 11.94 -29.13 -18.21
N LYS A 204 12.54 -28.27 -17.39
CA LYS A 204 13.87 -28.50 -16.82
C LYS A 204 13.91 -29.62 -15.78
N TYR A 205 12.94 -29.67 -14.87
CA TYR A 205 12.98 -30.58 -13.71
C TYR A 205 12.02 -31.79 -13.81
N GLY A 206 11.13 -31.81 -14.80
CA GLY A 206 10.22 -32.92 -15.06
C GLY A 206 9.05 -33.00 -14.06
N ASN A 207 9.28 -33.63 -12.90
CA ASN A 207 8.22 -33.93 -11.92
C ASN A 207 7.82 -32.72 -11.08
N VAL A 208 7.13 -31.77 -11.71
CA VAL A 208 6.74 -30.48 -11.13
C VAL A 208 5.23 -30.26 -11.24
N ARG A 209 4.58 -30.05 -10.10
CA ARG A 209 3.15 -29.72 -10.01
C ARG A 209 2.97 -28.29 -9.55
N HIS A 210 2.05 -27.58 -10.20
CA HIS A 210 1.65 -26.24 -9.82
C HIS A 210 0.21 -26.29 -9.33
N VAL A 211 -0.01 -25.86 -8.09
CA VAL A 211 -1.32 -25.84 -7.44
C VAL A 211 -1.63 -24.39 -7.06
N ALA A 212 -2.73 -23.89 -7.61
CA ALA A 212 -3.31 -22.63 -7.17
C ALA A 212 -4.18 -22.88 -5.94
N TYR A 213 -4.00 -22.07 -4.90
CA TYR A 213 -4.79 -22.10 -3.68
C TYR A 213 -5.30 -20.68 -3.38
N ASP A 214 -6.62 -20.54 -3.37
CA ASP A 214 -7.29 -19.29 -3.03
C ASP A 214 -7.99 -19.45 -1.67
N ALA A 215 -7.79 -18.48 -0.78
CA ALA A 215 -8.41 -18.50 0.55
C ALA A 215 -9.95 -18.38 0.48
N VAL A 216 -10.44 -17.57 -0.48
CA VAL A 216 -11.86 -17.46 -0.84
C VAL A 216 -12.01 -18.04 -2.24
N SER A 217 -12.63 -19.21 -2.34
CA SER A 217 -12.68 -19.97 -3.59
C SER A 217 -13.92 -19.66 -4.43
N GLU A 218 -13.72 -19.41 -5.72
CA GLU A 218 -14.78 -19.32 -6.74
C GLU A 218 -14.83 -20.59 -7.63
N SER A 219 -14.26 -21.71 -7.15
CA SER A 219 -14.15 -22.96 -7.92
C SER A 219 -15.48 -23.48 -8.47
N ALA A 220 -16.56 -23.41 -7.69
CA ALA A 220 -17.88 -23.84 -8.14
C ALA A 220 -18.40 -23.02 -9.34
N ALA A 221 -18.16 -21.70 -9.37
CA ALA A 221 -18.52 -20.85 -10.50
C ALA A 221 -17.66 -21.17 -11.72
N LEU A 222 -16.35 -21.38 -11.52
CA LEU A 222 -15.42 -21.77 -12.57
C LEU A 222 -15.76 -23.13 -13.20
N ASP A 223 -16.13 -24.12 -12.38
CA ASP A 223 -16.51 -25.47 -12.82
C ASP A 223 -17.80 -25.43 -13.62
N ALA A 224 -18.80 -24.68 -13.17
CA ALA A 224 -20.05 -24.48 -13.89
C ALA A 224 -19.83 -23.79 -15.24
N TYR A 225 -18.96 -22.77 -15.28
CA TYR A 225 -18.59 -22.09 -16.52
C TYR A 225 -17.85 -23.03 -17.48
N GLN A 226 -16.90 -23.83 -16.97
CA GLN A 226 -16.18 -24.83 -17.76
C GLN A 226 -17.10 -25.91 -18.33
N ALA A 227 -18.04 -26.42 -17.53
CA ALA A 227 -19.01 -27.41 -17.98
C ALA A 227 -19.90 -26.88 -19.12
N LYS A 228 -20.14 -25.57 -19.16
CA LYS A 228 -20.97 -24.93 -20.19
C LYS A 228 -20.21 -24.45 -21.42
N TYR A 229 -19.01 -23.88 -21.23
CA TYR A 229 -18.26 -23.17 -22.27
C TYR A 229 -16.92 -23.83 -22.64
N GLY A 230 -16.49 -24.87 -21.92
CA GLY A 230 -15.28 -25.64 -22.23
C GLY A 230 -13.97 -25.06 -21.68
N SER A 231 -14.00 -23.91 -21.01
CA SER A 231 -12.83 -23.27 -20.39
C SER A 231 -13.15 -22.80 -18.97
N ARG A 232 -12.14 -22.76 -18.09
CA ARG A 232 -12.30 -22.18 -16.75
C ARG A 232 -12.34 -20.66 -16.85
N GLY A 233 -13.44 -20.06 -16.46
CA GLY A 233 -13.65 -18.62 -16.52
C GLY A 233 -14.86 -18.19 -15.69
N MET A 234 -15.09 -16.89 -15.61
CA MET A 234 -16.25 -16.30 -14.95
C MET A 234 -16.92 -15.33 -15.91
N ALA A 235 -18.22 -15.14 -15.73
CA ALA A 235 -18.97 -14.15 -16.51
C ALA A 235 -18.64 -12.74 -15.99
N ASN A 236 -18.25 -11.83 -16.89
CA ASN A 236 -18.11 -10.41 -16.57
C ASN A 236 -19.43 -9.70 -16.88
N TYR A 237 -20.22 -9.41 -15.85
CA TYR A 237 -21.54 -8.81 -15.98
C TYR A 237 -21.46 -7.30 -16.21
N ASP A 238 -22.19 -6.80 -17.21
CA ASP A 238 -22.31 -5.36 -17.47
C ASP A 238 -23.64 -4.82 -16.91
N PHE A 239 -23.61 -4.38 -15.65
CA PHE A 239 -24.78 -3.82 -14.97
C PHE A 239 -25.24 -2.48 -15.56
N SER A 240 -24.40 -1.78 -16.33
CA SER A 240 -24.81 -0.56 -17.03
C SER A 240 -25.84 -0.82 -18.13
N LYS A 241 -25.96 -2.08 -18.57
CA LYS A 241 -26.93 -2.52 -19.58
C LYS A 241 -28.15 -3.24 -19.00
N ALA A 242 -28.26 -3.34 -17.67
CA ALA A 242 -29.35 -4.03 -17.00
C ALA A 242 -30.43 -3.06 -16.50
N MET A 243 -31.70 -3.32 -16.83
CA MET A 243 -32.85 -2.59 -16.29
C MET A 243 -33.51 -3.31 -15.11
N THR A 244 -33.26 -4.60 -14.94
CA THR A 244 -33.76 -5.38 -13.81
C THR A 244 -32.68 -6.36 -13.39
N ILE A 245 -32.32 -6.31 -12.12
CA ILE A 245 -31.30 -7.13 -11.49
C ILE A 245 -32.00 -7.95 -10.42
N VAL A 246 -31.90 -9.28 -10.55
CA VAL A 246 -32.37 -10.23 -9.55
C VAL A 246 -31.15 -10.97 -9.02
N SER A 247 -30.82 -10.70 -7.76
CA SER A 247 -29.60 -11.17 -7.11
C SER A 247 -29.98 -12.21 -6.07
N VAL A 248 -29.41 -13.41 -6.18
CA VAL A 248 -29.63 -14.49 -5.20
C VAL A 248 -28.30 -14.87 -4.58
N GLY A 249 -28.06 -14.40 -3.35
CA GLY A 249 -26.83 -14.64 -2.61
C GLY A 249 -25.58 -13.99 -3.24
N ALA A 250 -25.75 -13.02 -4.14
CA ALA A 250 -24.66 -12.32 -4.81
C ALA A 250 -24.46 -10.93 -4.18
N ASP A 251 -23.23 -10.66 -3.73
CA ASP A 251 -22.82 -9.33 -3.24
C ASP A 251 -21.90 -8.64 -4.24
N PHE A 252 -22.42 -8.31 -5.42
CA PHE A 252 -21.64 -7.75 -6.52
C PHE A 252 -21.12 -6.32 -6.27
N LEU A 253 -21.65 -5.60 -5.28
CA LEU A 253 -21.07 -4.34 -4.76
C LEU A 253 -20.01 -4.54 -3.67
N GLY A 254 -19.75 -5.80 -3.31
CA GLY A 254 -18.68 -6.19 -2.40
C GLY A 254 -17.53 -6.85 -3.16
N ASP A 255 -16.99 -7.93 -2.59
CA ASP A 255 -15.83 -8.64 -3.13
C ASP A 255 -16.21 -9.83 -4.04
N TRP A 256 -17.50 -10.00 -4.37
CA TRP A 256 -17.97 -11.11 -5.20
C TRP A 256 -17.29 -11.09 -6.58
N GLN A 257 -16.66 -12.22 -6.96
CA GLN A 257 -15.87 -12.35 -8.19
C GLN A 257 -14.77 -11.28 -8.39
N GLY A 258 -14.23 -10.72 -7.30
CA GLY A 258 -13.22 -9.66 -7.36
C GLY A 258 -13.80 -8.24 -7.43
N GLY A 259 -15.13 -8.09 -7.29
CA GLY A 259 -15.81 -6.81 -7.24
C GLY A 259 -15.70 -6.00 -8.55
N GLY A 260 -15.87 -4.68 -8.44
CA GLY A 260 -15.69 -3.76 -9.58
C GLY A 260 -16.96 -3.49 -10.40
N PHE A 261 -18.12 -3.93 -9.93
CA PHE A 261 -19.39 -3.71 -10.60
C PHE A 261 -20.08 -2.38 -10.21
N ASP A 262 -19.50 -1.64 -9.27
CA ASP A 262 -20.09 -0.44 -8.65
C ASP A 262 -20.39 0.67 -9.65
N SER A 263 -19.47 0.94 -10.57
CA SER A 263 -19.61 1.99 -11.60
C SER A 263 -20.74 1.64 -12.57
N GLY A 264 -20.74 0.41 -13.09
CA GLY A 264 -21.79 -0.09 -13.96
C GLY A 264 -23.16 -0.06 -13.29
N TYR A 265 -23.26 -0.55 -12.05
CA TYR A 265 -24.48 -0.53 -11.26
C TYR A 265 -25.01 0.90 -11.05
N SER A 266 -24.16 1.79 -10.53
CA SER A 266 -24.55 3.16 -10.17
C SER A 266 -25.05 3.99 -11.36
N THR A 267 -24.51 3.79 -12.57
CA THR A 267 -24.95 4.52 -13.77
C THR A 267 -26.45 4.36 -14.07
N LYS A 268 -27.04 3.21 -13.71
CA LYS A 268 -28.47 2.93 -13.90
C LYS A 268 -29.32 3.14 -12.65
N ARG A 269 -28.75 3.73 -11.60
CA ARG A 269 -29.48 4.15 -10.39
C ARG A 269 -29.87 5.63 -10.41
N VAL A 270 -29.38 6.40 -11.39
CA VAL A 270 -29.83 7.78 -11.63
C VAL A 270 -31.11 7.73 -12.47
N PRO A 271 -32.25 8.27 -12.01
CA PRO A 271 -33.46 8.33 -12.79
C PRO A 271 -33.25 9.21 -14.03
N ASP A 272 -33.38 8.61 -15.21
CA ASP A 272 -33.28 9.31 -16.49
C ASP A 272 -34.56 9.08 -17.30
N HIS A 273 -35.26 10.15 -17.69
CA HIS A 273 -36.56 10.08 -18.37
C HIS A 273 -37.57 9.14 -17.68
N GLY A 274 -37.58 9.13 -16.34
CA GLY A 274 -38.45 8.26 -15.53
C GLY A 274 -38.06 6.79 -15.50
N LYS A 275 -36.90 6.42 -16.06
CA LYS A 275 -36.36 5.05 -16.04
C LYS A 275 -35.20 4.96 -15.04
N MET A 276 -35.22 3.88 -14.27
CA MET A 276 -34.18 3.51 -13.32
C MET A 276 -34.14 1.99 -13.26
N SER A 277 -32.94 1.40 -13.14
CA SER A 277 -32.81 -0.04 -12.96
C SER A 277 -33.48 -0.47 -11.67
N ARG A 278 -34.15 -1.63 -11.68
CA ARG A 278 -34.75 -2.23 -10.49
C ARG A 278 -33.84 -3.33 -9.95
N HIS A 279 -33.55 -3.30 -8.66
CA HIS A 279 -32.74 -4.30 -7.97
C HIS A 279 -33.55 -5.04 -6.90
N LEU A 280 -33.68 -6.37 -7.06
CA LEU A 280 -34.26 -7.27 -6.07
C LEU A 280 -33.16 -8.17 -5.50
N GLN A 281 -32.90 -8.04 -4.20
CA GLN A 281 -31.90 -8.82 -3.49
C GLN A 281 -32.56 -9.92 -2.66
N PHE A 282 -32.12 -11.15 -2.86
CA PHE A 282 -32.43 -12.31 -2.03
C PHE A 282 -31.16 -12.77 -1.34
N GLU A 283 -31.07 -12.58 -0.02
CA GLU A 283 -29.84 -12.87 0.70
C GLU A 283 -30.10 -13.26 2.16
N SER A 284 -29.13 -13.96 2.76
CA SER A 284 -29.17 -14.31 4.18
C SER A 284 -28.58 -13.21 5.04
N ASN A 285 -27.32 -12.88 4.79
CA ASN A 285 -26.64 -11.77 5.46
C ASN A 285 -27.07 -10.46 4.82
N MET A 286 -26.95 -9.35 5.55
CA MET A 286 -27.13 -8.02 4.96
C MET A 286 -25.81 -7.56 4.37
N THR A 287 -25.78 -7.28 3.07
CA THR A 287 -24.57 -6.83 2.36
C THR A 287 -24.74 -5.43 1.78
N LEU A 288 -23.69 -4.90 1.14
CA LEU A 288 -23.77 -3.61 0.44
C LEU A 288 -24.75 -3.67 -0.73
N SER A 289 -24.77 -4.78 -1.46
CA SER A 289 -25.74 -5.01 -2.54
C SER A 289 -27.17 -4.98 -2.02
N GLY A 290 -27.45 -5.67 -0.90
CA GLY A 290 -28.77 -5.64 -0.28
C GLY A 290 -29.19 -4.30 0.30
N ALA A 291 -28.25 -3.55 0.89
CA ALA A 291 -28.50 -2.21 1.40
C ALA A 291 -28.87 -1.22 0.28
N ASN A 292 -28.35 -1.43 -0.94
CA ASN A 292 -28.62 -0.61 -2.11
C ASN A 292 -29.76 -1.12 -3.00
N ALA A 293 -30.43 -2.23 -2.62
CA ALA A 293 -31.52 -2.82 -3.38
C ALA A 293 -32.85 -2.08 -3.19
N ASP A 294 -33.73 -2.13 -4.21
CA ASP A 294 -35.09 -1.57 -4.08
C ASP A 294 -35.99 -2.47 -3.23
N LYS A 295 -35.78 -3.79 -3.32
CA LYS A 295 -36.44 -4.77 -2.47
C LYS A 295 -35.42 -5.79 -2.00
N ARG A 296 -35.29 -5.92 -0.68
CA ARG A 296 -34.51 -6.97 -0.03
C ARG A 296 -35.43 -8.00 0.59
N VAL A 297 -35.21 -9.27 0.28
CA VAL A 297 -35.92 -10.41 0.85
C VAL A 297 -34.92 -11.25 1.64
N PRO A 298 -35.01 -11.25 2.98
CA PRO A 298 -34.19 -12.13 3.81
C PRO A 298 -34.59 -13.58 3.56
N LEU A 299 -33.63 -14.43 3.19
CA LEU A 299 -33.84 -15.87 3.01
C LEU A 299 -32.77 -16.66 3.76
N LYS A 300 -33.09 -17.83 4.27
CA LYS A 300 -32.07 -18.77 4.77
C LYS A 300 -31.23 -19.30 3.61
N PRO A 301 -29.96 -19.69 3.82
CA PRO A 301 -29.13 -20.28 2.76
C PRO A 301 -29.78 -21.52 2.10
N SER A 302 -30.56 -22.29 2.87
CA SER A 302 -31.34 -23.43 2.38
C SER A 302 -32.46 -23.04 1.41
N GLU A 303 -33.05 -21.86 1.57
CA GLU A 303 -34.18 -21.35 0.78
C GLU A 303 -33.71 -20.67 -0.51
N GLN A 304 -32.49 -20.12 -0.54
CA GLN A 304 -31.95 -19.47 -1.73
C GLN A 304 -31.89 -20.41 -2.95
N LYS A 305 -31.53 -21.69 -2.73
CA LYS A 305 -31.50 -22.71 -3.80
C LYS A 305 -32.90 -22.95 -4.37
N LEU A 306 -33.91 -22.98 -3.51
CA LEU A 306 -35.30 -23.15 -3.92
C LEU A 306 -35.82 -21.91 -4.65
N ALA A 307 -35.48 -20.71 -4.18
CA ALA A 307 -35.84 -19.45 -4.83
C ALA A 307 -35.26 -19.38 -6.26
N LEU A 308 -33.98 -19.74 -6.43
CA LEU A 308 -33.35 -19.80 -7.74
C LEU A 308 -34.03 -20.83 -8.66
N ALA A 309 -34.37 -22.01 -8.14
CA ALA A 309 -35.06 -23.05 -8.90
C ALA A 309 -36.48 -22.64 -9.34
N LYS A 310 -37.23 -21.95 -8.48
CA LYS A 310 -38.55 -21.40 -8.82
C LYS A 310 -38.45 -20.27 -9.84
N LEU A 311 -37.45 -19.40 -9.71
CA LEU A 311 -37.17 -18.36 -10.71
C LEU A 311 -36.85 -18.98 -12.08
N TYR A 312 -35.99 -20.01 -12.10
CA TYR A 312 -35.69 -20.76 -13.32
C TYR A 312 -36.94 -21.37 -13.96
N SER A 313 -37.82 -21.98 -13.15
CA SER A 313 -39.10 -22.54 -13.61
C SER A 313 -39.98 -21.48 -14.27
N TYR A 314 -40.10 -20.32 -13.61
CA TYR A 314 -40.92 -19.22 -14.08
C TYR A 314 -40.42 -18.65 -15.41
N VAL A 315 -39.09 -18.51 -15.55
CA VAL A 315 -38.47 -17.94 -16.78
C VAL A 315 -38.50 -18.94 -17.94
N THR A 316 -38.27 -20.24 -17.68
CA THR A 316 -38.16 -21.26 -18.74
C THR A 316 -39.45 -21.98 -19.06
N GLY A 317 -40.48 -21.86 -18.21
CA GLY A 317 -41.72 -22.63 -18.31
C GLY A 317 -41.59 -24.10 -17.87
N ASN A 318 -40.42 -24.52 -17.39
CA ASN A 318 -40.19 -25.88 -16.90
C ASN A 318 -40.72 -26.06 -15.48
N SER A 319 -41.27 -27.25 -15.17
CA SER A 319 -41.66 -27.58 -13.80
C SER A 319 -40.46 -28.01 -12.95
N VAL A 320 -40.17 -27.30 -11.87
CA VAL A 320 -39.26 -27.80 -10.84
C VAL A 320 -40.04 -28.33 -9.64
N GLY A 321 -39.82 -29.60 -9.31
CA GLY A 321 -40.36 -30.24 -8.11
C GLY A 321 -39.66 -29.74 -6.86
N GLY A 322 -40.42 -29.33 -5.84
CA GLY A 322 -39.88 -28.84 -4.57
C GLY A 322 -40.85 -27.95 -3.80
N ALA A 323 -40.74 -28.01 -2.47
CA ALA A 323 -41.57 -27.36 -1.45
C ALA A 323 -41.82 -25.86 -1.71
N ASN A 324 -42.87 -25.31 -1.08
CA ASN A 324 -43.16 -23.88 -1.13
C ASN A 324 -42.08 -23.09 -0.35
N LEU A 325 -41.72 -21.90 -0.85
CA LEU A 325 -40.97 -20.94 -0.05
C LEU A 325 -41.84 -20.56 1.15
N SER A 326 -41.26 -20.46 2.35
CA SER A 326 -41.97 -19.89 3.49
C SER A 326 -42.31 -18.43 3.19
N GLU A 327 -43.53 -18.01 3.56
CA GLU A 327 -44.00 -16.63 3.42
C GLU A 327 -43.08 -15.60 4.09
#